data_AF-A0A120GVA7-F1
#
_entry.id   AF-A0A120GVA7-F1
#
_cell.length_a   1.000
_cell.length_b   1.000
_cell.length_c   1.000
_cell.angle_alpha   90.00
_cell.angle_beta   90.00
_cell.angle_gamma   90.00
#
_symmetry.space_group_name_H-M   'P 1'
#
loop_
_entity.id
_entity.type
_entity.pdbx_description
1 polymer ?
#
loop_
_entity_poly.entity_id
_entity_poly.type
_entity_poly.pdbx_seq_one_letter_code
_entity_poly.pdbx_strand_id
1 'polypeptide(L)' 'ITRACYESNWEDFDASTKRTLLIIMERAKRPIILTAAKFSVLSLTSFASVMRSSYSYFALMQQLYSEAQ' A
#
# COMPACT_ATOMS: atom_id res chain seq x y z
N ILE A 1 0.99 -10.89 7.41
CA ILE A 1 1.93 -11.35 8.47
C ILE A 1 1.16 -11.88 9.66
N THR A 2 0.39 -11.07 10.39
CA THR A 2 -0.36 -11.53 11.59
C THR A 2 -1.21 -12.77 11.35
N ARG A 3 -1.96 -12.80 10.22
CA ARG A 3 -2.75 -13.98 9.82
C ARG A 3 -1.90 -15.23 9.58
N ALA A 4 -0.81 -15.10 8.83
CA ALA A 4 0.11 -16.22 8.58
C ALA A 4 0.77 -16.74 9.86
N CYS A 5 1.06 -15.85 10.82
CA CYS A 5 1.55 -16.24 12.14
C CYS A 5 0.48 -16.94 12.99
N TYR A 6 -0.81 -16.62 12.79
CA TYR A 6 -1.90 -17.31 13.47
C TYR A 6 -2.18 -18.70 12.87
N GLU A 7 -1.99 -18.82 11.56
CA GLU A 7 -2.13 -20.07 10.80
C GLU A 7 -0.91 -21.00 10.92
N SER A 8 0.22 -20.54 11.48
CA SER A 8 1.29 -21.44 11.91
C SER A 8 0.83 -22.22 13.14
N ASN A 9 1.19 -23.51 13.27
CA ASN A 9 0.90 -24.36 14.45
C ASN A 9 1.59 -23.83 15.73
N TRP A 10 1.26 -22.60 16.12
CA TRP A 10 1.91 -21.82 17.16
C TRP A 10 1.67 -22.40 18.55
N GLU A 11 0.67 -23.26 18.68
CA GLU A 11 0.34 -24.03 19.89
C GLU A 11 1.46 -25.01 20.26
N ASP A 12 2.12 -25.61 19.27
CA ASP A 12 3.20 -26.59 19.46
C ASP A 12 4.57 -25.95 19.68
N PHE A 13 4.67 -24.62 19.56
CA PHE A 13 5.94 -23.91 19.70
C PHE A 13 6.39 -23.82 21.16
N ASP A 14 7.71 -23.77 21.35
CA ASP A 14 8.32 -23.49 22.64
C ASP A 14 8.00 -22.06 23.11
N ALA A 15 8.17 -21.80 24.40
CA ALA A 15 7.84 -20.52 25.00
C ALA A 15 8.64 -19.34 24.41
N SER A 16 9.89 -19.58 23.97
CA SER A 16 10.72 -18.54 23.35
C SER A 16 10.19 -18.15 21.97
N THR A 17 9.85 -19.15 21.15
CA THR A 17 9.28 -18.92 19.81
C THR A 17 7.90 -18.28 19.89
N LYS A 18 7.02 -18.70 20.81
CA LYS A 18 5.73 -18.03 21.06
C LYS A 18 5.90 -16.56 21.41
N ARG A 19 6.84 -16.22 22.29
CA ARG A 19 7.13 -14.83 22.65
C ARG A 19 7.63 -14.02 21.45
N THR A 20 8.49 -14.61 20.63
CA THR A 20 9.00 -13.98 19.40
C THR A 20 7.87 -13.74 18.40
N LEU A 21 6.99 -14.73 18.23
CA LEU A 21 5.83 -14.65 17.35
C LEU A 21 4.88 -13.51 17.76
N LEU A 22 4.62 -13.36 19.06
CA LEU A 22 3.82 -12.25 19.59
C LEU A 22 4.45 -10.88 19.27
N ILE A 23 5.77 -10.75 19.40
CA ILE A 23 6.48 -9.52 19.03
C ILE A 23 6.31 -9.26 17.52
N ILE A 24 6.48 -10.27 16.68
CA ILE A 24 6.29 -10.12 15.22
C ILE A 24 4.87 -9.70 14.88
N MET A 25 3.86 -10.34 15.48
CA MET A 25 2.45 -10.00 15.30
C MET A 25 2.16 -8.56 15.72
N GLU A 26 2.69 -8.12 16.86
CA GLU A 26 2.51 -6.76 17.36
C GLU A 26 3.18 -5.72 16.45
N ARG A 27 4.39 -6.01 15.97
CA ARG A 27 5.11 -5.16 15.02
C ARG A 27 4.39 -5.08 13.68
N ALA A 28 3.81 -6.19 13.22
CA ALA A 28 3.07 -6.26 11.96
C ALA A 28 1.76 -5.46 11.96
N LYS A 29 1.21 -5.11 13.14
CA LYS A 29 0.04 -4.21 13.23
C LYS A 29 0.33 -2.80 12.70
N ARG A 30 1.61 -2.38 12.66
CA ARG A 30 2.02 -1.12 12.06
C ARG A 30 2.51 -1.37 10.64
N PRO A 31 1.69 -1.11 9.61
CA PRO A 31 2.12 -1.31 8.23
C PRO A 31 3.29 -0.38 7.90
N ILE A 32 4.22 -0.88 7.08
CA ILE A 32 5.28 -0.07 6.51
C ILE A 32 4.65 0.76 5.40
N ILE A 33 4.39 2.04 5.67
CA ILE A 33 3.79 2.97 4.72
C ILE A 33 4.90 3.78 4.08
N LEU A 34 5.04 3.66 2.76
CA LEU A 34 5.92 4.52 1.99
C LEU A 34 5.19 5.84 1.70
N THR A 35 5.80 6.98 2.02
CA THR A 35 5.22 8.31 1.76
C THR A 35 6.14 9.14 0.89
N ALA A 36 5.60 9.85 -0.09
CA ALA A 36 6.31 10.87 -0.85
C ALA A 36 6.46 12.11 0.03
N ALA A 37 7.64 12.29 0.62
CA ALA A 37 7.97 13.45 1.47
C ALA A 37 6.92 13.76 2.57
N LYS A 38 6.22 12.75 3.08
CA LYS A 38 5.07 12.85 4.02
C LYS A 38 3.81 13.56 3.48
N PHE A 39 3.79 13.96 2.22
CA PHE A 39 2.65 14.63 1.58
C PHE A 39 1.57 13.62 1.14
N SER A 40 2.00 12.50 0.56
CA SER A 40 1.08 11.48 0.08
C SER A 40 1.61 10.08 0.32
N VAL A 41 0.71 9.15 0.63
CA VAL A 41 1.02 7.73 0.72
C VAL A 41 1.25 7.20 -0.69
N LEU A 42 2.41 6.60 -0.92
CA LEU A 42 2.72 5.90 -2.16
C LEU A 42 1.97 4.57 -2.14
N SER A 43 0.89 4.53 -2.90
CA SER A 43 0.05 3.35 -3.10
C SER A 43 -0.31 3.21 -4.57
N LEU A 44 -0.74 2.02 -4.99
CA LEU A 44 -1.25 1.80 -6.34
C LEU A 44 -2.43 2.74 -6.64
N THR A 45 -3.26 3.04 -5.64
CA THR A 45 -4.37 3.98 -5.73
C THR A 45 -3.89 5.39 -6.06
N SER A 46 -2.85 5.86 -5.35
CA SER A 46 -2.22 7.17 -5.61
C SER A 46 -1.61 7.22 -7.01
N PHE A 47 -0.90 6.17 -7.42
CA PHE A 47 -0.34 6.06 -8.78
C PHE A 47 -1.44 6.13 -9.86
N ALA A 48 -2.50 5.33 -9.71
CA ALA A 48 -3.61 5.31 -10.64
C ALA A 48 -4.34 6.67 -10.67
N SER A 49 -4.40 7.38 -9.54
CA SER A 49 -4.94 8.73 -9.48
C SER A 49 -4.12 9.71 -10.31
N VAL A 50 -2.79 9.68 -10.18
CA VAL A 50 -1.90 10.54 -10.98
C VAL A 50 -2.08 10.24 -12.47
N MET A 51 -2.05 8.97 -12.86
CA MET A 51 -2.24 8.55 -14.25
C MET A 51 -3.59 9.01 -14.82
N ARG A 52 -4.68 8.86 -14.06
CA ARG A 52 -6.00 9.34 -14.48
C ARG A 52 -6.01 10.84 -14.70
N SER A 53 -5.49 11.63 -13.75
CA SER A 53 -5.43 13.07 -13.89
C SER A 53 -4.59 13.51 -15.10
N SER A 54 -3.44 12.88 -15.32
CA SER A 54 -2.60 13.15 -16.50
C SER A 54 -3.33 12.84 -17.80
N TYR A 55 -4.05 11.72 -17.86
CA TYR A 55 -4.84 11.36 -19.04
C TYR A 55 -6.04 12.28 -19.26
N SER A 56 -6.78 12.65 -18.21
CA SER A 56 -7.86 13.61 -18.31
C SER A 56 -7.37 14.96 -18.85
N TYR A 57 -6.21 15.43 -18.38
CA TYR A 57 -5.61 16.66 -18.90
C TYR A 57 -5.21 16.52 -20.38
N PHE A 58 -4.61 15.38 -20.74
CA PHE A 58 -4.27 15.08 -22.13
C PHE A 58 -5.51 15.05 -23.04
N ALA A 59 -6.58 14.36 -22.62
CA ALA A 59 -7.81 14.24 -23.37
C ALA A 59 -8.49 15.61 -23.57
N LEU A 60 -8.50 16.45 -22.53
CA LEU A 60 -9.01 17.83 -22.63
C LEU A 60 -8.20 18.65 -23.63
N MET A 61 -6.87 18.60 -23.57
CA MET A 61 -6.02 19.28 -24.54
C MET A 61 -6.31 18.79 -25.96
N GLN A 62 -6.37 17.47 -26.18
CA GLN A 62 -6.67 16.88 -27.49
C GLN A 62 -8.03 17.35 -28.04
N GLN A 63 -9.05 17.44 -27.18
CA GLN A 63 -10.36 17.93 -27.58
C GLN A 63 -10.30 19.40 -28.02
N LEU A 64 -9.65 20.28 -27.24
CA LEU A 64 -9.50 21.69 -27.60
C LEU A 64 -8.75 21.89 -28.91
N TYR A 65 -7.69 21.10 -29.15
CA TYR A 65 -6.97 21.14 -30.43
C TYR A 65 -7.84 20.64 -31.61
N SER A 66 -8.71 19.64 -31.39
CA SER A 66 -9.63 19.17 -32.43
C SER A 66 -10.77 20.15 -32.74
N GLU A 67 -11.20 20.94 -31.75
CA GLU A 67 -12.25 21.97 -31.92
C GLU A 67 -11.72 23.28 -32.50
N ALA A 68 -10.41 23.54 -32.37
CA ALA A 68 -9.76 24.74 -32.90
C ALA A 68 -9.39 24.65 -34.40
N GLN A 69 -9.70 23.53 -35.06
CA GLN A 69 -9.41 23.23 -36.46
C GLN A 69 -10.71 23.12 -37.28
#